data_AF-A0A539EBL2-F1
#
_entry.id   AF-A0A539EBL2-F1
#
_cell.length_a   1.000
_cell.length_b   1.000
_cell.length_c   1.000
_cell.angle_alpha   90.00
_cell.angle_beta   90.00
_cell.angle_gamma   90.00
#
_symmetry.space_group_name_H-M   'P 1'
#
loop_
_entity.id
_entity.type
_entity.pdbx_description
1 polymer ?
#
loop_
_entity_poly.entity_id
_entity_poly.type
_entity_poly.pdbx_seq_one_letter_code
_entity_poly.pdbx_strand_id
1 'polypeptide(L)'
;MLKPWQVVPVMLVMLTTMASARPGDRISELRPEMPDLSLEAPATAVSSLSTHIYADTVSYGGTFWAPDSLRWEAIRDSHWSFDSGVGSSINNGTNPNKPVGYHQQMEGWTGLDQTLSPLPYFRRSSTCALSGSYSLWAGVTLDEANALCYATGQGYGNNWDLTVSRDFAYNGTGDIALRFDYAYDAEYNFDFVYARIDTTGDGSAPPIELFGNTGTGSGTAVITLNPGQDMRSTAGIYTILFVVNSDGTYSDEDGLNPTTCGALSIDNVIVGADTSDFEAGANGWAQEQPVTGIGDFSNIALLGDLNAPAVFCPCGLRDSVLIFFDLTDGHPVDQDNLAISPWIDLLSGGDSGRPGKLMSYDVYALMPLVNYVFVQLRARFYPAVCAVTGLIYLTPFRDQNLVFYYGEAPFCNPVTSPRLRDYSAVITSGAEQIQLAFGMLNLCRTEPFGDPCSGITNQTPYFDNISLGVYGSPTRPVVNTTAFDRFQDNFSADGSMNHTSAGRFDQNRIKGASGPSVGSILGDTLNARGDGGNVEVRLVFKVEAGPFVNGAALSGYVARWTSEPTLNASYGGTWYSARMDT
;
A
#
# COMPACT_ATOMS: atom_id res chain seq x y z
N MET A 1 -60.05 -12.47 -55.24
CA MET A 1 -58.64 -12.89 -55.10
C MET A 1 -57.78 -11.64 -55.02
N LEU A 2 -57.47 -11.20 -53.80
CA LEU A 2 -56.72 -9.98 -53.49
C LEU A 2 -55.39 -10.37 -52.84
N LYS A 3 -54.30 -9.72 -53.26
CA LYS A 3 -52.92 -9.97 -52.84
C LYS A 3 -52.69 -9.65 -51.35
N PRO A 4 -51.84 -10.40 -50.63
CA PRO A 4 -51.53 -10.13 -49.24
C PRO A 4 -50.49 -9.00 -49.10
N TRP A 5 -50.72 -8.14 -48.10
CA TRP A 5 -49.80 -7.11 -47.64
C TRP A 5 -48.70 -7.74 -46.76
N GLN A 6 -47.44 -7.45 -47.06
CA GLN A 6 -46.31 -7.76 -46.19
C GLN A 6 -46.17 -6.65 -45.15
N VAL A 7 -46.33 -7.02 -43.88
CA VAL A 7 -45.99 -6.20 -42.72
C VAL A 7 -44.52 -6.48 -42.39
N VAL A 8 -43.67 -5.46 -42.50
CA VAL A 8 -42.28 -5.49 -42.03
C VAL A 8 -42.28 -5.10 -40.55
N PRO A 9 -41.75 -5.91 -39.62
CA PRO A 9 -41.60 -5.50 -38.24
C PRO A 9 -40.38 -4.57 -38.14
N VAL A 10 -40.62 -3.33 -37.71
CA VAL A 10 -39.56 -2.41 -37.28
C VAL A 10 -39.06 -2.90 -35.92
N MET A 11 -37.85 -3.46 -35.91
CA MET A 11 -37.15 -3.87 -34.70
C MET A 11 -36.62 -2.60 -34.01
N LEU A 12 -37.33 -2.14 -32.98
CA LEU A 12 -36.91 -1.02 -32.14
C LEU A 12 -35.79 -1.53 -31.21
N VAL A 13 -34.53 -1.26 -31.56
CA VAL A 13 -33.38 -1.48 -30.68
C VAL A 13 -33.41 -0.41 -29.60
N MET A 14 -33.92 -0.74 -28.42
CA MET A 14 -33.70 0.07 -27.23
C MET A 14 -32.23 -0.05 -26.84
N LEU A 15 -31.44 1.01 -27.05
CA LEU A 15 -30.19 1.19 -26.34
C LEU A 15 -30.51 1.40 -24.86
N THR A 16 -30.60 0.32 -24.10
CA THR A 16 -30.42 0.39 -22.65
C THR A 16 -28.94 0.69 -22.43
N THR A 17 -28.62 1.91 -22.00
CA THR A 17 -27.34 2.20 -21.34
C THR A 17 -27.16 1.14 -20.26
N MET A 18 -26.12 0.31 -20.38
CA MET A 18 -25.74 -0.57 -19.27
C MET A 18 -25.40 0.34 -18.10
N ALA A 19 -26.30 0.42 -17.12
CA ALA A 19 -25.98 0.91 -15.81
C ALA A 19 -24.92 -0.06 -15.29
N SER A 20 -23.64 0.34 -15.36
CA SER A 20 -22.57 -0.36 -14.68
C SER A 20 -22.97 -0.40 -13.21
N ALA A 21 -23.28 -1.60 -12.70
CA ALA A 21 -23.60 -1.76 -11.30
C ALA A 21 -22.41 -1.20 -10.50
N ARG A 22 -22.69 -0.29 -9.55
CA ARG A 22 -21.68 0.17 -8.61
C ARG A 22 -21.04 -1.05 -7.95
N PRO A 23 -19.72 -1.08 -7.71
CA PRO A 23 -19.09 -2.19 -7.02
C PRO A 23 -19.83 -2.45 -5.70
N GLY A 24 -20.47 -3.61 -5.60
CA GLY A 24 -21.18 -4.03 -4.39
C GLY A 24 -20.17 -4.33 -3.30
N ASP A 25 -20.39 -3.77 -2.11
CA ASP A 25 -19.60 -4.12 -0.93
C ASP A 25 -20.00 -5.53 -0.46
N ARG A 26 -19.04 -6.39 -0.16
CA ARG A 26 -19.32 -7.75 0.36
C ARG A 26 -19.52 -7.77 1.88
N ILE A 27 -19.41 -6.62 2.56
CA ILE A 27 -19.35 -6.56 4.03
C ILE A 27 -20.24 -5.43 4.58
N SER A 28 -21.56 -5.59 4.61
CA SER A 28 -22.38 -4.78 5.55
C SER A 28 -23.82 -5.29 5.71
N GLU A 29 -24.16 -5.76 6.91
CA GLU A 29 -25.52 -5.74 7.47
C GLU A 29 -25.39 -5.28 8.93
N LEU A 30 -25.93 -4.09 9.25
CA LEU A 30 -26.55 -3.66 10.52
C LEU A 30 -26.57 -2.12 10.59
N ARG A 31 -27.72 -1.54 10.94
CA ARG A 31 -28.04 -0.11 10.81
C ARG A 31 -28.48 0.51 12.15
N PRO A 32 -27.90 1.63 12.59
CA PRO A 32 -28.49 2.53 13.59
C PRO A 32 -28.95 3.87 12.98
N GLU A 33 -29.86 4.59 13.67
CA GLU A 33 -30.36 5.93 13.30
C GLU A 33 -29.41 7.06 13.74
N MET A 34 -29.36 8.14 12.95
CA MET A 34 -28.41 9.26 13.08
C MET A 34 -28.98 10.48 13.82
N PRO A 35 -28.18 11.19 14.65
CA PRO A 35 -28.42 12.58 15.03
C PRO A 35 -27.72 13.57 14.09
N ASP A 36 -28.27 14.79 14.01
CA ASP A 36 -27.81 15.91 13.18
C ASP A 36 -26.58 16.59 13.80
N LEU A 37 -25.48 16.73 13.05
CA LEU A 37 -24.20 17.30 13.50
C LEU A 37 -23.81 18.51 12.66
N SER A 38 -23.67 19.67 13.33
CA SER A 38 -23.25 20.95 12.72
C SER A 38 -21.74 21.02 12.51
N LEU A 39 -21.32 21.28 11.26
CA LEU A 39 -19.92 21.41 10.81
C LEU A 39 -19.28 22.78 11.14
N GLU A 40 -18.06 22.77 11.67
CA GLU A 40 -17.14 23.93 11.72
C GLU A 40 -16.09 23.84 10.59
N ALA A 41 -15.84 24.97 9.91
CA ALA A 41 -14.91 25.06 8.78
C ALA A 41 -13.45 25.33 9.24
N PRO A 42 -12.42 24.70 8.65
CA PRO A 42 -11.03 24.95 9.01
C PRO A 42 -10.42 26.16 8.29
N ALA A 43 -9.54 26.88 8.98
CA ALA A 43 -8.91 28.14 8.55
C ALA A 43 -7.44 28.00 8.11
N THR A 44 -7.03 29.00 7.32
CA THR A 44 -5.88 29.12 6.43
C THR A 44 -4.54 29.44 7.10
N ALA A 45 -3.50 28.60 6.92
CA ALA A 45 -2.08 29.03 6.93
C ALA A 45 -1.11 27.92 6.43
N VAL A 46 -0.76 27.90 5.14
CA VAL A 46 0.33 27.07 4.58
C VAL A 46 1.13 27.88 3.55
N SER A 47 2.35 27.48 3.18
CA SER A 47 3.28 28.21 2.30
C SER A 47 2.70 28.56 0.91
N SER A 48 3.17 29.61 0.24
CA SER A 48 2.51 30.26 -0.91
C SER A 48 2.37 29.43 -2.21
N LEU A 49 3.09 28.31 -2.39
CA LEU A 49 2.82 27.35 -3.48
C LEU A 49 1.71 26.35 -3.08
N SER A 50 1.59 26.06 -1.78
CA SER A 50 0.53 25.24 -1.19
C SER A 50 -0.74 26.04 -0.82
N THR A 51 -0.73 27.38 -0.77
CA THR A 51 -1.93 28.18 -0.47
C THR A 51 -3.01 28.05 -1.53
N HIS A 52 -2.63 27.80 -2.79
CA HIS A 52 -3.59 27.62 -3.86
C HIS A 52 -4.39 26.32 -3.71
N ILE A 53 -3.75 25.26 -3.20
CA ILE A 53 -4.38 23.96 -2.95
C ILE A 53 -5.59 24.15 -2.01
N TYR A 54 -5.47 24.94 -0.94
CA TYR A 54 -6.56 25.07 0.03
C TYR A 54 -7.79 25.85 -0.47
N ALA A 55 -7.63 26.77 -1.42
CA ALA A 55 -8.74 27.61 -1.86
C ALA A 55 -9.70 26.86 -2.82
N ASP A 56 -9.22 25.82 -3.51
CA ASP A 56 -10.00 25.01 -4.44
C ASP A 56 -10.15 23.54 -4.02
N THR A 57 -9.62 23.16 -2.86
CA THR A 57 -9.77 21.82 -2.29
C THR A 57 -11.17 21.63 -1.73
N VAL A 58 -11.80 20.53 -2.13
CA VAL A 58 -12.99 19.95 -1.51
C VAL A 58 -12.53 18.76 -0.69
N SER A 59 -12.82 18.77 0.61
CA SER A 59 -12.47 17.66 1.51
C SER A 59 -13.60 16.63 1.58
N TYR A 60 -13.25 15.36 1.64
CA TYR A 60 -14.19 14.27 1.90
C TYR A 60 -13.79 13.54 3.19
N GLY A 61 -14.74 13.38 4.10
CA GLY A 61 -14.57 12.66 5.35
C GLY A 61 -15.86 12.57 6.15
N GLY A 62 -15.82 12.12 7.40
CA GLY A 62 -17.03 11.78 8.16
C GLY A 62 -17.83 10.67 7.48
N THR A 63 -18.94 10.25 8.09
CA THR A 63 -19.63 9.04 7.62
C THR A 63 -21.15 9.23 7.57
N PHE A 64 -21.75 8.81 6.47
CA PHE A 64 -23.20 8.65 6.35
C PHE A 64 -23.54 7.35 5.63
N TRP A 65 -24.75 6.84 5.87
CA TRP A 65 -25.25 5.67 5.15
C TRP A 65 -25.86 6.08 3.81
N ALA A 66 -25.31 5.58 2.69
CA ALA A 66 -25.84 5.79 1.35
C ALA A 66 -26.85 4.67 1.00
N PRO A 67 -28.18 4.93 1.03
CA PRO A 67 -29.18 3.87 0.84
C PRO A 67 -29.26 3.32 -0.58
N ASP A 68 -28.81 4.09 -1.57
CA ASP A 68 -28.81 3.72 -2.99
C ASP A 68 -27.70 2.72 -3.33
N SER A 69 -26.58 2.75 -2.62
CA SER A 69 -25.47 1.78 -2.74
C SER A 69 -25.36 0.80 -1.57
N LEU A 70 -26.21 0.94 -0.54
CA LEU A 70 -26.23 0.09 0.66
C LEU A 70 -24.84 -0.04 1.32
N ARG A 71 -24.15 1.09 1.48
CA ARG A 71 -22.81 1.14 2.07
C ARG A 71 -22.58 2.47 2.80
N TRP A 72 -21.54 2.51 3.63
CA TRP A 72 -21.06 3.75 4.24
C TRP A 72 -20.29 4.59 3.23
N GLU A 73 -20.57 5.89 3.20
CA GLU A 73 -19.89 6.86 2.33
C GLU A 73 -19.40 8.08 3.09
N ALA A 74 -18.40 8.75 2.51
CA ALA A 74 -17.80 9.97 3.03
C ALA A 74 -18.65 11.20 2.73
N ILE A 75 -18.76 12.10 3.69
CA ILE A 75 -19.46 13.38 3.54
C ILE A 75 -18.53 14.38 2.84
N ARG A 76 -19.06 15.08 1.83
CA ARG A 76 -18.38 16.18 1.16
C ARG A 76 -18.26 17.39 2.09
N ASP A 77 -17.15 18.11 1.99
CA ASP A 77 -16.76 19.24 2.84
C ASP A 77 -16.60 18.87 4.34
N SER A 78 -16.08 17.66 4.61
CA SER A 78 -15.94 17.11 5.96
C SER A 78 -14.60 16.37 6.18
N HIS A 79 -14.36 15.91 7.42
CA HIS A 79 -13.24 15.06 7.86
C HIS A 79 -13.74 14.01 8.87
N TRP A 80 -13.01 12.91 9.03
CA TRP A 80 -13.22 11.92 10.09
C TRP A 80 -12.46 12.35 11.34
N SER A 81 -13.18 12.73 12.38
CA SER A 81 -12.62 12.98 13.72
C SER A 81 -12.81 11.81 14.70
N PHE A 82 -13.52 10.76 14.28
CA PHE A 82 -13.83 9.58 15.10
C PHE A 82 -14.70 9.83 16.36
N ASP A 83 -15.30 11.02 16.48
CA ASP A 83 -16.09 11.44 17.65
C ASP A 83 -17.60 11.19 17.54
N SER A 84 -18.11 10.93 16.34
CA SER A 84 -19.55 10.80 16.07
C SER A 84 -20.10 9.44 16.47
N GLY A 85 -19.27 8.39 16.40
CA GLY A 85 -19.67 7.00 16.53
C GLY A 85 -20.60 6.49 15.41
N VAL A 86 -20.85 7.29 14.36
CA VAL A 86 -21.80 6.94 13.29
C VAL A 86 -21.26 5.81 12.43
N GLY A 87 -21.92 4.66 12.47
CA GLY A 87 -21.45 3.45 11.78
C GLY A 87 -20.40 2.68 12.56
N SER A 88 -20.21 2.99 13.85
CA SER A 88 -19.40 2.18 14.74
C SER A 88 -20.14 0.94 15.25
N SER A 89 -19.44 -0.17 15.40
CA SER A 89 -19.94 -1.37 16.07
C SER A 89 -18.80 -2.10 16.76
N ILE A 90 -19.08 -2.77 17.88
CA ILE A 90 -18.08 -3.53 18.64
C ILE A 90 -18.06 -4.99 18.16
N ASN A 91 -16.86 -5.54 17.98
CA ASN A 91 -16.65 -6.95 17.72
C ASN A 91 -16.96 -7.76 18.99
N ASN A 92 -18.04 -8.53 18.93
CA ASN A 92 -18.48 -9.41 20.00
C ASN A 92 -17.97 -10.86 19.81
N GLY A 93 -16.90 -11.05 19.04
CA GLY A 93 -16.31 -12.35 18.71
C GLY A 93 -16.75 -12.92 17.35
N THR A 94 -17.39 -12.11 16.51
CA THR A 94 -17.82 -12.51 15.16
C THR A 94 -16.67 -12.50 14.15
N ASN A 95 -15.68 -11.62 14.34
CA ASN A 95 -14.45 -11.64 13.58
C ASN A 95 -13.35 -12.26 14.45
N PRO A 96 -12.92 -13.51 14.19
CA PRO A 96 -11.93 -14.19 15.01
C PRO A 96 -10.54 -13.55 14.92
N ASN A 97 -10.28 -12.76 13.87
CA ASN A 97 -9.00 -12.08 13.67
C ASN A 97 -8.96 -10.69 14.28
N LYS A 98 -10.07 -10.21 14.85
CA LYS A 98 -10.11 -8.95 15.57
C LYS A 98 -10.32 -9.24 17.06
N PRO A 99 -9.60 -8.57 17.98
CA PRO A 99 -9.85 -8.73 19.40
C PRO A 99 -11.31 -8.45 19.78
N VAL A 100 -11.83 -9.21 20.76
CA VAL A 100 -13.17 -8.93 21.34
C VAL A 100 -13.10 -7.60 22.09
N GLY A 101 -14.11 -6.75 21.89
CA GLY A 101 -14.17 -5.41 22.46
C GLY A 101 -13.58 -4.32 21.58
N TYR A 102 -12.83 -4.67 20.53
CA TYR A 102 -12.41 -3.71 19.51
C TYR A 102 -13.57 -3.39 18.57
N HIS A 103 -13.52 -2.26 17.88
CA HIS A 103 -14.51 -1.87 16.91
C HIS A 103 -14.48 -2.78 15.67
N GLN A 104 -15.56 -3.53 15.42
CA GLN A 104 -15.77 -4.23 14.14
C GLN A 104 -15.89 -3.23 12.98
N GLN A 105 -16.61 -2.14 13.22
CA GLN A 105 -16.65 -0.96 12.34
C GLN A 105 -16.32 0.28 13.17
N MET A 106 -15.57 1.20 12.59
CA MET A 106 -14.99 2.39 13.23
C MET A 106 -15.51 3.63 12.49
N GLU A 107 -16.71 4.08 12.82
CA GLU A 107 -17.44 5.07 12.01
C GLU A 107 -17.58 4.68 10.53
N GLY A 108 -17.99 3.45 10.25
CA GLY A 108 -18.04 2.89 8.90
C GLY A 108 -16.68 2.54 8.29
N TRP A 109 -15.56 2.89 8.94
CA TRP A 109 -14.26 2.31 8.59
C TRP A 109 -14.23 0.83 8.96
N THR A 110 -13.49 0.03 8.21
CA THR A 110 -13.33 -1.41 8.44
C THR A 110 -11.86 -1.76 8.57
N GLY A 111 -11.53 -2.67 9.47
CA GLY A 111 -10.17 -3.17 9.60
C GLY A 111 -9.87 -4.27 8.58
N LEU A 112 -8.62 -4.31 8.14
CA LEU A 112 -8.06 -5.33 7.27
C LEU A 112 -6.72 -5.77 7.86
N ASP A 113 -6.65 -7.05 8.21
CA ASP A 113 -5.40 -7.74 8.49
C ASP A 113 -4.83 -8.26 7.17
N GLN A 114 -3.74 -7.68 6.70
CA GLN A 114 -3.11 -8.11 5.44
C GLN A 114 -2.34 -9.42 5.58
N THR A 115 -2.06 -9.86 6.81
CA THR A 115 -1.48 -11.19 7.06
C THR A 115 -2.54 -12.30 6.94
N LEU A 116 -3.83 -11.92 6.95
CA LEU A 116 -4.96 -12.80 6.65
C LEU A 116 -5.34 -12.69 5.16
N SER A 117 -4.42 -13.06 4.26
CA SER A 117 -4.66 -13.00 2.81
C SER A 117 -4.81 -14.40 2.20
N PRO A 118 -6.04 -14.97 2.16
CA PRO A 118 -6.31 -16.25 1.51
C PRO A 118 -6.29 -16.11 -0.02
N LEU A 119 -5.10 -15.92 -0.59
CA LEU A 119 -4.92 -15.81 -2.04
C LEU A 119 -4.80 -17.21 -2.63
N PRO A 120 -5.72 -17.70 -3.49
CA PRO A 120 -5.77 -19.08 -3.95
C PRO A 120 -4.77 -19.39 -5.09
N TYR A 121 -3.57 -18.83 -5.00
CA TYR A 121 -2.59 -18.83 -6.09
C TYR A 121 -1.51 -19.89 -5.94
N PHE A 122 -1.59 -20.76 -4.92
CA PHE A 122 -0.77 -21.97 -4.84
C PHE A 122 -1.61 -23.20 -5.23
N ARG A 123 -1.27 -23.83 -6.36
CA ARG A 123 -2.07 -24.91 -6.94
C ARG A 123 -1.27 -25.79 -7.88
N ARG A 124 -1.79 -26.99 -8.16
CA ARG A 124 -1.32 -27.81 -9.27
C ARG A 124 -1.56 -27.07 -10.60
N SER A 125 -0.51 -26.90 -11.40
CA SER A 125 -0.59 -26.20 -12.67
C SER A 125 0.34 -26.80 -13.72
N SER A 126 -0.03 -26.60 -15.00
CA SER A 126 0.83 -26.89 -16.16
C SER A 126 1.68 -25.70 -16.59
N THR A 127 1.53 -24.55 -15.92
CA THR A 127 2.18 -23.29 -16.29
C THR A 127 3.71 -23.36 -16.22
N CYS A 128 4.25 -23.92 -15.15
CA CYS A 128 5.68 -24.15 -14.97
C CYS A 128 5.90 -25.57 -14.46
N ALA A 129 5.55 -26.56 -15.29
CA ALA A 129 5.82 -27.96 -14.98
C ALA A 129 7.33 -28.23 -15.05
N LEU A 130 7.93 -28.73 -13.96
CA LEU A 130 9.35 -29.07 -13.90
C LEU A 130 9.64 -30.41 -14.56
N SER A 131 8.75 -31.37 -14.31
CA SER A 131 8.71 -32.67 -14.97
C SER A 131 7.28 -33.03 -15.34
N GLY A 132 7.12 -33.98 -16.28
CA GLY A 132 5.79 -34.41 -16.70
C GLY A 132 4.93 -33.26 -17.27
N SER A 133 3.66 -33.23 -16.88
CA SER A 133 2.68 -32.23 -17.36
C SER A 133 2.25 -31.24 -16.28
N TYR A 134 2.53 -31.53 -15.00
CA TYR A 134 2.03 -30.72 -13.89
C TYR A 134 3.05 -30.64 -12.76
N SER A 135 3.10 -29.47 -12.13
CA SER A 135 3.82 -29.28 -10.87
C SER A 135 2.94 -28.47 -9.91
N LEU A 136 3.32 -28.45 -8.64
CA LEU A 136 2.71 -27.55 -7.66
C LEU A 136 3.32 -26.16 -7.85
N TRP A 137 2.48 -25.15 -8.06
CA TRP A 137 2.90 -23.84 -8.57
C TRP A 137 2.23 -22.69 -7.82
N ALA A 138 3.03 -21.69 -7.47
CA ALA A 138 2.62 -20.43 -6.87
C ALA A 138 2.67 -19.30 -7.92
N GLY A 139 1.51 -18.87 -8.39
CA GLY A 139 1.38 -17.82 -9.41
C GLY A 139 -0.06 -17.63 -9.88
N VAL A 140 -0.31 -16.53 -10.60
CA VAL A 140 -1.55 -16.24 -11.32
C VAL A 140 -1.38 -16.57 -12.80
N THR A 141 -2.39 -17.20 -13.41
CA THR A 141 -2.43 -17.51 -14.84
C THR A 141 -2.53 -16.22 -15.66
N LEU A 142 -2.26 -16.29 -16.97
CA LEU A 142 -2.42 -15.13 -17.84
C LEU A 142 -3.84 -14.53 -17.79
N ASP A 143 -4.88 -15.37 -17.72
CA ASP A 143 -6.27 -14.91 -17.66
C ASP A 143 -6.58 -14.21 -16.32
N GLU A 144 -6.07 -14.74 -15.21
CA GLU A 144 -6.22 -14.09 -13.89
C GLU A 144 -5.41 -12.79 -13.82
N ALA A 145 -4.17 -12.81 -14.30
CA ALA A 145 -3.32 -11.62 -14.43
C ALA A 145 -4.02 -10.53 -15.25
N ASN A 146 -4.64 -10.88 -16.37
CA ASN A 146 -5.42 -9.94 -17.18
C ASN A 146 -6.65 -9.39 -16.44
N ALA A 147 -7.32 -10.22 -15.62
CA ALA A 147 -8.45 -9.80 -14.80
C ALA A 147 -8.04 -8.90 -13.62
N LEU A 148 -6.84 -9.14 -13.08
CA LEU A 148 -6.23 -8.34 -12.00
C LEU A 148 -5.47 -7.11 -12.54
N CYS A 149 -5.29 -7.04 -13.86
CA CYS A 149 -4.48 -6.05 -14.55
C CYS A 149 -3.01 -6.02 -14.12
N TYR A 150 -2.36 -7.19 -14.13
CA TYR A 150 -0.91 -7.29 -13.97
C TYR A 150 -0.21 -6.67 -15.18
N ALA A 151 0.89 -5.97 -14.94
CA ALA A 151 1.60 -5.25 -15.99
C ALA A 151 2.36 -6.19 -16.95
N THR A 152 2.91 -7.31 -16.47
CA THR A 152 3.67 -8.26 -17.30
C THR A 152 2.92 -9.54 -17.65
N GLY A 153 1.66 -9.67 -17.20
CA GLY A 153 0.83 -10.84 -17.44
C GLY A 153 1.01 -11.90 -16.36
N GLN A 154 1.07 -13.17 -16.77
CA GLN A 154 1.20 -14.32 -15.87
C GLN A 154 2.43 -14.19 -14.96
N GLY A 155 2.31 -14.53 -13.68
CA GLY A 155 3.43 -14.46 -12.75
C GLY A 155 3.02 -14.46 -11.28
N TYR A 156 3.72 -13.73 -10.42
CA TYR A 156 3.33 -13.54 -9.02
C TYR A 156 3.07 -12.07 -8.68
N GLY A 157 2.41 -11.82 -7.54
CA GLY A 157 1.96 -10.50 -7.15
C GLY A 157 2.58 -9.97 -5.87
N ASN A 158 2.16 -8.76 -5.51
CA ASN A 158 2.61 -8.06 -4.31
C ASN A 158 1.82 -8.54 -3.08
N ASN A 159 2.45 -8.50 -1.91
CA ASN A 159 1.90 -8.83 -0.58
C ASN A 159 1.33 -10.27 -0.52
N TRP A 160 2.03 -11.22 -1.14
CA TRP A 160 1.63 -12.62 -1.09
C TRP A 160 2.16 -13.25 0.19
N ASP A 161 1.28 -13.99 0.86
CA ASP A 161 1.64 -14.94 1.91
C ASP A 161 0.93 -16.26 1.60
N LEU A 162 1.58 -17.07 0.76
CA LEU A 162 1.02 -18.32 0.27
C LEU A 162 1.72 -19.49 0.94
N THR A 163 0.94 -20.38 1.53
CA THR A 163 1.45 -21.64 2.06
C THR A 163 0.69 -22.81 1.47
N VAL A 164 1.39 -23.87 1.10
CA VAL A 164 0.83 -25.17 0.75
C VAL A 164 1.48 -26.23 1.61
N SER A 165 0.70 -27.15 2.15
CA SER A 165 1.21 -28.11 3.12
C SER A 165 0.62 -29.50 2.96
N ARG A 166 1.29 -30.46 3.59
CA ARG A 166 0.84 -31.85 3.70
C ARG A 166 1.37 -32.48 4.98
N ASP A 167 0.48 -33.22 5.65
CA ASP A 167 0.81 -34.00 6.84
C ASP A 167 1.41 -35.36 6.51
N PHE A 168 2.35 -35.78 7.34
CA PHE A 168 3.03 -37.07 7.28
C PHE A 168 3.10 -37.71 8.67
N ALA A 169 3.19 -39.04 8.71
CA ALA A 169 3.33 -39.78 9.96
C ALA A 169 4.77 -40.24 10.16
N TYR A 170 5.34 -39.93 11.32
CA TYR A 170 6.64 -40.42 11.76
C TYR A 170 6.47 -41.55 12.78
N ASN A 171 7.21 -42.64 12.61
CA ASN A 171 7.13 -43.83 13.47
C ASN A 171 7.98 -43.72 14.75
N GLY A 172 8.74 -42.62 14.93
CA GLY A 172 9.59 -42.41 16.09
C GLY A 172 11.02 -42.94 15.95
N THR A 173 11.42 -43.48 14.79
CA THR A 173 12.77 -44.04 14.59
C THR A 173 13.36 -43.72 13.22
N GLY A 174 14.64 -43.32 13.21
CA GLY A 174 15.45 -43.13 12.01
C GLY A 174 15.22 -41.80 11.31
N ASP A 175 16.18 -41.42 10.48
CA ASP A 175 16.10 -40.18 9.72
C ASP A 175 15.13 -40.32 8.54
N ILE A 176 14.48 -39.21 8.17
CA ILE A 176 13.61 -39.15 7.00
C ILE A 176 14.30 -38.31 5.92
N ALA A 177 14.31 -38.80 4.68
CA ALA A 177 14.76 -38.01 3.54
C ALA A 177 13.59 -37.18 2.99
N LEU A 178 13.79 -35.86 2.90
CA LEU A 178 12.99 -34.96 2.08
C LEU A 178 13.77 -34.66 0.80
N ARG A 179 13.16 -34.92 -0.35
CA ARG A 179 13.70 -34.54 -1.66
C ARG A 179 12.61 -33.91 -2.49
N PHE A 180 12.94 -32.88 -3.26
CA PHE A 180 12.01 -32.27 -4.22
C PHE A 180 12.79 -31.56 -5.33
N ASP A 181 12.20 -31.49 -6.51
CA ASP A 181 12.66 -30.63 -7.59
C ASP A 181 11.98 -29.26 -7.45
N TYR A 182 12.70 -28.19 -7.78
CA TYR A 182 12.20 -26.83 -7.63
C TYR A 182 12.66 -25.92 -8.77
N ALA A 183 11.83 -24.91 -9.06
CA ALA A 183 12.24 -23.68 -9.73
C ALA A 183 11.57 -22.50 -9.03
N TYR A 184 12.26 -21.39 -8.89
CA TYR A 184 11.74 -20.17 -8.30
C TYR A 184 12.23 -18.95 -9.08
N ASP A 185 11.41 -17.92 -9.11
CA ASP A 185 11.67 -16.65 -9.78
C ASP A 185 10.93 -15.56 -9.01
N ALA A 186 11.64 -14.88 -8.11
CA ALA A 186 11.09 -13.90 -7.17
C ALA A 186 12.08 -12.73 -7.01
N GLU A 187 11.67 -11.61 -6.40
CA GLU A 187 12.58 -10.49 -6.19
C GLU A 187 13.78 -10.90 -5.32
N TYR A 188 14.98 -10.48 -5.73
CA TYR A 188 16.21 -10.81 -5.02
C TYR A 188 16.32 -10.05 -3.68
N ASN A 189 16.35 -10.78 -2.57
CA ASN A 189 16.44 -10.34 -1.16
C ASN A 189 15.20 -9.69 -0.53
N PHE A 190 14.07 -9.66 -1.23
CA PHE A 190 12.84 -9.04 -0.73
C PHE A 190 11.65 -10.00 -0.78
N ASP A 191 11.61 -10.86 -1.80
CA ASP A 191 10.63 -11.93 -1.90
C ASP A 191 11.31 -13.28 -1.69
N PHE A 192 10.62 -14.13 -0.93
CA PHE A 192 11.21 -15.34 -0.39
C PHE A 192 10.36 -16.56 -0.71
N VAL A 193 11.05 -17.64 -1.04
CA VAL A 193 10.45 -18.97 -1.15
C VAL A 193 11.10 -19.89 -0.13
N TYR A 194 10.28 -20.68 0.57
CA TYR A 194 10.75 -21.57 1.61
C TYR A 194 10.21 -22.99 1.46
N ALA A 195 10.99 -23.95 1.97
CA ALA A 195 10.45 -25.20 2.50
C ALA A 195 10.65 -25.19 4.02
N ARG A 196 9.57 -25.45 4.76
CA ARG A 196 9.57 -25.48 6.24
C ARG A 196 8.95 -26.78 6.74
N ILE A 197 9.19 -27.07 8.02
CA ILE A 197 8.58 -28.19 8.72
C ILE A 197 7.97 -27.76 10.04
N ASP A 198 6.68 -28.05 10.22
CA ASP A 198 6.07 -28.08 11.55
C ASP A 198 6.28 -29.47 12.15
N THR A 199 7.03 -29.52 13.24
CA THR A 199 7.36 -30.76 13.94
C THR A 199 6.25 -31.22 14.89
N THR A 200 5.29 -30.35 15.23
CA THR A 200 4.20 -30.69 16.14
C THR A 200 3.02 -31.33 15.39
N GLY A 201 2.80 -30.89 14.15
CA GLY A 201 1.69 -31.32 13.29
C GLY A 201 0.36 -30.69 13.68
N ASP A 202 0.39 -29.66 14.53
CA ASP A 202 -0.76 -28.91 15.01
C ASP A 202 -0.50 -27.39 15.07
N GLY A 203 0.64 -26.92 14.56
CA GLY A 203 1.03 -25.52 14.56
C GLY A 203 1.35 -24.94 15.93
N SER A 204 1.50 -25.76 16.98
CA SER A 204 1.78 -25.26 18.34
C SER A 204 3.21 -24.72 18.54
N ALA A 205 4.10 -24.91 17.57
CA ALA A 205 5.43 -24.30 17.53
C ALA A 205 5.71 -23.66 16.15
N PRO A 206 6.57 -22.62 16.09
CA PRO A 206 7.01 -22.06 14.82
C PRO A 206 7.66 -23.12 13.92
N PRO A 207 7.31 -23.16 12.62
CA PRO A 207 7.96 -24.07 11.67
C PRO A 207 9.46 -23.82 11.54
N ILE A 208 10.24 -24.89 11.37
CA ILE A 208 11.69 -24.83 11.14
C ILE A 208 11.95 -24.65 9.64
N GLU A 209 12.84 -23.74 9.28
CA GLU A 209 13.28 -23.57 7.89
C GLU A 209 14.24 -24.68 7.46
N LEU A 210 13.93 -25.35 6.35
CA LEU A 210 14.75 -26.40 5.73
C LEU A 210 15.45 -25.91 4.46
N PHE A 211 14.82 -24.97 3.77
CA PHE A 211 15.27 -24.38 2.51
C PHE A 211 14.70 -22.96 2.40
N GLY A 212 15.51 -22.01 1.97
CA GLY A 212 15.11 -20.61 1.76
C GLY A 212 15.91 -20.00 0.62
N ASN A 213 15.24 -19.36 -0.34
CA ASN A 213 15.88 -18.67 -1.47
C ASN A 213 15.12 -17.42 -1.89
N THR A 214 15.82 -16.56 -2.63
CA THR A 214 15.31 -15.35 -3.31
C THR A 214 15.95 -15.24 -4.70
N GLY A 215 15.43 -14.37 -5.57
CA GLY A 215 15.92 -14.22 -6.94
C GLY A 215 15.42 -15.32 -7.88
N THR A 216 16.23 -15.74 -8.84
CA THR A 216 15.87 -16.79 -9.82
C THR A 216 16.78 -18.00 -9.69
N GLY A 217 16.20 -19.21 -9.65
CA GLY A 217 16.97 -20.44 -9.56
C GLY A 217 16.15 -21.71 -9.80
N SER A 218 16.83 -22.84 -10.00
CA SER A 218 16.20 -24.16 -10.11
C SER A 218 17.17 -25.26 -9.71
N GLY A 219 16.64 -26.42 -9.34
CA GLY A 219 17.45 -27.57 -8.94
C GLY A 219 16.66 -28.68 -8.26
N THR A 220 17.38 -29.53 -7.54
CA THR A 220 16.84 -30.58 -6.69
C THR A 220 17.38 -30.39 -5.28
N ALA A 221 16.50 -30.27 -4.30
CA ALA A 221 16.87 -30.26 -2.89
C ALA A 221 16.87 -31.70 -2.35
N VAL A 222 17.87 -32.03 -1.53
CA VAL A 222 17.94 -33.30 -0.80
C VAL A 222 18.34 -32.98 0.64
N ILE A 223 17.42 -33.23 1.57
CA ILE A 223 17.52 -32.81 2.96
C ILE A 223 17.26 -34.03 3.84
N THR A 224 18.15 -34.28 4.80
CA THR A 224 17.96 -35.31 5.83
C THR A 224 17.30 -34.65 7.04
N LEU A 225 16.11 -35.11 7.41
CA LEU A 225 15.37 -34.66 8.57
C LEU A 225 15.77 -35.48 9.79
N ASN A 226 16.53 -34.86 10.71
CA ASN A 226 17.11 -35.54 11.87
C ASN A 226 16.16 -35.47 13.08
N PRO A 227 15.74 -36.61 13.66
CA PRO A 227 14.86 -36.63 14.82
C PRO A 227 15.46 -35.89 16.02
N GLY A 228 14.70 -34.96 16.59
CA GLY A 228 15.12 -34.11 17.71
C GLY A 228 15.90 -32.85 17.32
N GLN A 229 16.15 -32.63 16.03
CA GLN A 229 16.72 -31.38 15.52
C GLN A 229 15.73 -30.71 14.55
N ASP A 230 15.65 -31.24 13.33
CA ASP A 230 14.82 -30.69 12.24
C ASP A 230 13.45 -31.39 12.19
N MET A 231 13.19 -32.29 13.12
CA MET A 231 12.06 -33.22 13.10
C MET A 231 11.70 -33.66 14.51
N ARG A 232 10.44 -34.06 14.74
CA ARG A 232 10.02 -34.61 16.04
C ARG A 232 10.81 -35.86 16.42
N SER A 233 11.15 -35.98 17.72
CA SER A 233 11.92 -37.11 18.27
C SER A 233 11.06 -38.32 18.63
N THR A 234 9.74 -38.18 18.64
CA THR A 234 8.78 -39.23 19.00
C THR A 234 7.79 -39.47 17.86
N ALA A 235 7.15 -40.64 17.85
CA ALA A 235 6.14 -40.96 16.86
C ALA A 235 4.98 -39.95 16.86
N GLY A 236 4.44 -39.64 15.68
CA GLY A 236 3.28 -38.76 15.49
C GLY A 236 3.33 -37.99 14.17
N ILE A 237 2.45 -36.99 14.03
CA ILE A 237 2.28 -36.22 12.80
C ILE A 237 3.32 -35.10 12.71
N TYR A 238 3.76 -34.79 11.51
CA TYR A 238 4.52 -33.59 11.19
C TYR A 238 4.06 -33.09 9.82
N THR A 239 4.27 -31.81 9.55
CA THR A 239 3.76 -31.17 8.35
C THR A 239 4.92 -30.54 7.58
N ILE A 240 5.01 -30.84 6.28
CA ILE A 240 5.93 -30.13 5.38
C ILE A 240 5.15 -29.00 4.72
N LEU A 241 5.76 -27.81 4.66
CA LEU A 241 5.18 -26.60 4.12
C LEU A 241 6.08 -26.05 3.01
N PHE A 242 5.48 -25.60 1.91
CA PHE A 242 6.13 -24.71 0.95
C PHE A 242 5.47 -23.34 1.03
N VAL A 243 6.29 -22.30 1.15
CA VAL A 243 5.84 -20.93 1.44
C VAL A 243 6.38 -19.97 0.39
N VAL A 244 5.55 -19.03 -0.04
CA VAL A 244 5.94 -17.85 -0.83
C VAL A 244 5.53 -16.61 -0.06
N ASN A 245 6.50 -15.74 0.21
CA ASN A 245 6.29 -14.42 0.78
C ASN A 245 6.77 -13.36 -0.20
N SER A 246 5.89 -12.43 -0.59
CA SER A 246 6.28 -11.25 -1.34
C SER A 246 5.97 -9.95 -0.61
N ASP A 247 6.80 -8.95 -0.84
CA ASP A 247 6.65 -7.62 -0.26
C ASP A 247 5.63 -6.77 -1.05
N GLY A 248 5.54 -5.47 -0.74
CA GLY A 248 4.55 -4.58 -1.33
C GLY A 248 4.74 -4.21 -2.81
N THR A 249 5.89 -4.52 -3.43
CA THR A 249 6.26 -4.02 -4.76
C THR A 249 7.18 -5.01 -5.50
N TYR A 250 7.52 -4.66 -6.74
CA TYR A 250 8.55 -5.30 -7.54
C TYR A 250 8.26 -6.76 -7.94
N SER A 251 7.09 -6.96 -8.57
CA SER A 251 6.61 -8.28 -9.05
C SER A 251 6.09 -8.21 -10.50
N ASP A 252 5.36 -9.25 -10.94
CA ASP A 252 4.63 -9.21 -12.21
C ASP A 252 3.42 -8.28 -12.18
N GLU A 253 2.89 -8.01 -10.99
CA GLU A 253 1.72 -7.14 -10.79
C GLU A 253 2.01 -5.71 -11.24
N ASP A 254 3.15 -5.16 -10.85
CA ASP A 254 3.61 -3.83 -11.25
C ASP A 254 4.59 -3.85 -12.44
N GLY A 255 5.03 -5.04 -12.85
CA GLY A 255 5.83 -5.29 -14.04
C GLY A 255 7.30 -4.91 -13.88
N LEU A 256 7.76 -4.75 -12.64
CA LEU A 256 9.14 -4.42 -12.34
C LEU A 256 10.01 -5.67 -12.18
N ASN A 257 9.41 -6.83 -11.88
CA ASN A 257 10.08 -8.13 -11.87
C ASN A 257 9.31 -9.16 -12.70
N PRO A 258 9.36 -9.08 -14.05
CA PRO A 258 8.69 -10.05 -14.91
C PRO A 258 9.28 -11.46 -14.72
N THR A 259 8.47 -12.41 -14.29
CA THR A 259 8.91 -13.79 -14.05
C THR A 259 8.57 -14.73 -15.20
N THR A 260 9.35 -15.79 -15.33
CA THR A 260 9.06 -16.85 -16.32
C THR A 260 8.10 -17.90 -15.75
N CYS A 261 8.22 -18.18 -14.45
CA CYS A 261 7.61 -19.34 -13.81
C CYS A 261 6.72 -19.01 -12.61
N GLY A 262 6.36 -17.74 -12.39
CA GLY A 262 5.80 -17.30 -11.12
C GLY A 262 6.80 -17.47 -9.97
N ALA A 263 6.35 -17.26 -8.74
CA ALA A 263 7.24 -17.23 -7.58
C ALA A 263 7.92 -18.58 -7.30
N LEU A 264 7.17 -19.68 -7.36
CA LEU A 264 7.66 -21.01 -7.00
C LEU A 264 6.96 -22.12 -7.78
N SER A 265 7.72 -23.11 -8.24
CA SER A 265 7.24 -24.40 -8.73
C SER A 265 7.98 -25.54 -8.02
N ILE A 266 7.25 -26.58 -7.63
CA ILE A 266 7.74 -27.75 -6.90
C ILE A 266 7.22 -29.02 -7.57
N ASP A 267 8.10 -30.01 -7.71
CA ASP A 267 7.77 -31.30 -8.31
C ASP A 267 8.56 -32.46 -7.66
N ASN A 268 8.15 -33.70 -7.95
CA ASN A 268 8.82 -34.94 -7.50
C ASN A 268 9.15 -34.95 -6.00
N VAL A 269 8.19 -34.53 -5.17
CA VAL A 269 8.37 -34.45 -3.73
C VAL A 269 8.37 -35.86 -3.13
N ILE A 270 9.47 -36.25 -2.50
CA ILE A 270 9.67 -37.51 -1.81
C ILE A 270 9.88 -37.22 -0.33
N VAL A 271 9.03 -37.83 0.51
CA VAL A 271 9.13 -37.74 1.98
C VAL A 271 9.14 -39.16 2.53
N GLY A 272 10.33 -39.69 2.84
CA GLY A 272 10.48 -41.10 3.19
C GLY A 272 10.02 -42.02 2.05
N ALA A 273 8.89 -42.70 2.25
CA ALA A 273 8.29 -43.60 1.24
C ALA A 273 7.17 -42.94 0.42
N ASP A 274 6.69 -41.76 0.84
CA ASP A 274 5.66 -41.01 0.12
C ASP A 274 6.25 -40.29 -1.10
N THR A 275 5.51 -40.24 -2.20
CA THR A 275 5.91 -39.54 -3.43
C THR A 275 4.74 -38.71 -3.97
N SER A 276 5.04 -37.49 -4.41
CA SER A 276 4.10 -36.57 -5.07
C SER A 276 4.74 -36.04 -6.36
N ASP A 277 4.24 -36.49 -7.50
CA ASP A 277 4.65 -36.08 -8.84
C ASP A 277 3.61 -35.16 -9.52
N PHE A 278 2.51 -34.88 -8.82
CA PHE A 278 1.42 -34.00 -9.27
C PHE A 278 0.73 -34.39 -10.58
N GLU A 279 1.01 -35.54 -11.16
CA GLU A 279 0.44 -35.93 -12.45
C GLU A 279 -1.04 -36.31 -12.33
N ALA A 280 -1.41 -37.05 -11.29
CA ALA A 280 -2.78 -37.53 -11.07
C ALA A 280 -3.65 -36.60 -10.21
N GLY A 281 -3.07 -35.57 -9.60
CA GLY A 281 -3.77 -34.64 -8.69
C GLY A 281 -2.80 -33.90 -7.78
N ALA A 282 -3.30 -33.28 -6.71
CA ALA A 282 -2.43 -32.56 -5.77
C ALA A 282 -1.71 -33.48 -4.77
N ASN A 283 -1.88 -34.82 -4.84
CA ASN A 283 -1.28 -35.81 -3.95
C ASN A 283 -1.42 -35.48 -2.44
N GLY A 284 -2.54 -34.90 -2.03
CA GLY A 284 -2.80 -34.53 -0.63
C GLY A 284 -2.16 -33.21 -0.19
N TRP A 285 -1.45 -32.50 -1.07
CA TRP A 285 -1.03 -31.12 -0.84
C TRP A 285 -2.23 -30.19 -0.96
N ALA A 286 -2.43 -29.34 0.04
CA ALA A 286 -3.52 -28.39 0.07
C ALA A 286 -2.97 -27.00 0.41
N GLN A 287 -3.47 -25.99 -0.29
CA GLN A 287 -3.13 -24.63 0.06
C GLN A 287 -3.72 -24.33 1.44
N GLU A 288 -2.86 -23.91 2.37
CA GLU A 288 -3.32 -23.37 3.64
C GLU A 288 -4.04 -22.06 3.36
N GLN A 289 -5.29 -22.01 3.80
CA GLN A 289 -5.98 -20.74 3.96
C GLN A 289 -5.62 -20.29 5.37
N PRO A 290 -4.95 -19.13 5.56
CA PRO A 290 -4.70 -18.61 6.89
C PRO A 290 -6.05 -18.55 7.62
N VAL A 291 -6.23 -19.43 8.62
CA VAL A 291 -7.45 -19.43 9.44
C VAL A 291 -7.43 -18.25 10.39
N THR A 292 -6.23 -17.79 10.73
CA THR A 292 -5.95 -16.59 11.51
C THR A 292 -4.70 -15.90 10.98
N GLY A 293 -4.75 -14.58 10.79
CA GLY A 293 -3.54 -13.77 10.61
C GLY A 293 -2.95 -13.40 11.97
N ILE A 294 -1.96 -12.50 11.97
CA ILE A 294 -1.42 -11.87 13.19
C ILE A 294 -2.51 -11.10 13.94
N GLY A 295 -3.54 -10.63 13.25
CA GLY A 295 -4.74 -10.00 13.80
C GLY A 295 -4.98 -8.61 13.24
N ASP A 296 -6.24 -8.19 13.18
CA ASP A 296 -6.70 -6.83 12.89
C ASP A 296 -6.82 -6.04 14.21
N PHE A 297 -5.83 -5.20 14.47
CA PHE A 297 -5.77 -4.34 15.65
C PHE A 297 -6.25 -2.91 15.39
N SER A 298 -6.84 -2.64 14.22
CA SER A 298 -7.43 -1.32 13.96
C SER A 298 -8.59 -1.07 14.93
N ASN A 299 -8.58 0.08 15.60
CA ASN A 299 -9.62 0.42 16.57
C ASN A 299 -9.77 1.95 16.71
N ILE A 300 -10.87 2.40 17.33
CA ILE A 300 -10.99 3.75 17.86
C ILE A 300 -10.77 3.69 19.37
N ALA A 301 -9.96 4.62 19.90
CA ALA A 301 -9.77 4.80 21.33
C ALA A 301 -9.91 6.27 21.72
N LEU A 302 -10.38 6.51 22.94
CA LEU A 302 -10.38 7.84 23.52
C LEU A 302 -8.93 8.25 23.79
N LEU A 303 -8.54 9.43 23.32
CA LEU A 303 -7.21 10.00 23.49
C LEU A 303 -6.80 10.08 24.98
N GLY A 304 -7.77 10.27 25.88
CA GLY A 304 -7.56 10.32 27.33
C GLY A 304 -7.22 8.97 27.98
N ASP A 305 -7.52 7.85 27.31
CA ASP A 305 -7.25 6.50 27.80
C ASP A 305 -5.90 5.95 27.30
N LEU A 306 -5.27 6.64 26.35
CA LEU A 306 -3.97 6.24 25.79
C LEU A 306 -2.83 6.65 26.73
N ASN A 307 -1.72 5.90 26.67
CA ASN A 307 -0.55 6.21 27.50
C ASN A 307 -0.12 7.65 27.23
N ALA A 308 -0.13 8.46 28.30
CA ALA A 308 0.07 9.90 28.20
C ALA A 308 1.34 10.20 27.37
N PRO A 309 1.22 10.95 26.25
CA PRO A 309 2.39 11.43 25.54
C PRO A 309 3.30 12.16 26.52
N ALA A 310 4.59 11.82 26.53
CA ALA A 310 5.53 12.29 27.56
C ALA A 310 5.66 13.83 27.68
N VAL A 311 5.06 14.63 26.80
CA VAL A 311 4.81 16.07 27.00
C VAL A 311 3.55 16.46 26.21
N PHE A 312 2.58 17.14 26.84
CA PHE A 312 1.45 17.81 26.17
C PHE A 312 1.97 18.77 25.09
N CYS A 313 2.10 18.27 23.85
CA CYS A 313 2.23 19.11 22.67
C CYS A 313 0.83 19.63 22.29
N PRO A 314 0.68 20.85 21.76
CA PRO A 314 -0.53 21.28 21.09
C PRO A 314 -0.68 20.50 19.77
N CYS A 315 -1.09 19.24 19.90
CA CYS A 315 -1.35 18.32 18.81
C CYS A 315 -2.72 18.57 18.18
N GLY A 316 -2.87 18.24 16.89
CA GLY A 316 -4.15 18.28 16.18
C GLY A 316 -5.15 17.21 16.63
N LEU A 317 -4.68 16.18 17.35
CA LEU A 317 -5.52 15.08 17.86
C LEU A 317 -6.52 15.56 18.91
N ARG A 318 -7.74 15.02 18.86
CA ARG A 318 -8.83 15.31 19.79
C ARG A 318 -9.55 14.03 20.20
N ASP A 319 -10.39 14.18 21.23
CA ASP A 319 -11.32 13.21 21.82
C ASP A 319 -11.12 11.73 21.45
N SER A 320 -11.50 11.28 20.25
CA SER A 320 -11.24 9.93 19.75
C SER A 320 -10.22 9.87 18.62
N VAL A 321 -9.40 8.81 18.59
CA VAL A 321 -8.37 8.61 17.57
C VAL A 321 -8.38 7.18 17.02
N LEU A 322 -7.99 7.03 15.76
CA LEU A 322 -7.74 5.75 15.13
C LEU A 322 -6.37 5.20 15.56
N ILE A 323 -6.35 3.94 16.01
CA ILE A 323 -5.20 3.25 16.60
C ILE A 323 -4.98 1.86 15.98
N PHE A 324 -3.81 1.27 16.24
CA PHE A 324 -3.40 -0.03 15.68
C PHE A 324 -2.64 -0.94 16.66
N PHE A 325 -2.63 -0.66 17.97
CA PHE A 325 -1.92 -1.51 18.93
C PHE A 325 -2.81 -2.65 19.43
N ASP A 326 -2.18 -3.73 19.91
CA ASP A 326 -2.84 -4.93 20.41
C ASP A 326 -3.30 -4.81 21.87
N LEU A 327 -3.82 -5.89 22.45
CA LEU A 327 -4.28 -5.92 23.85
C LEU A 327 -3.14 -5.76 24.88
N THR A 328 -1.88 -5.74 24.44
CA THR A 328 -0.69 -5.56 25.27
C THR A 328 -0.07 -4.17 25.13
N ASP A 329 -0.78 -3.24 24.48
CA ASP A 329 -0.33 -1.87 24.21
C ASP A 329 0.92 -1.79 23.31
N GLY A 330 1.09 -2.78 22.43
CA GLY A 330 2.20 -2.86 21.48
C GLY A 330 1.77 -3.25 20.07
N HIS A 331 2.75 -3.40 19.21
CA HIS A 331 2.64 -3.96 17.88
C HIS A 331 3.27 -5.35 17.84
N PRO A 332 2.50 -6.41 17.57
CA PRO A 332 3.03 -7.74 17.33
C PRO A 332 4.06 -7.75 16.19
N VAL A 333 4.97 -8.70 16.26
CA VAL A 333 5.86 -9.09 15.15
C VAL A 333 4.99 -9.39 13.92
N ASP A 334 5.45 -8.99 12.74
CA ASP A 334 4.76 -9.16 11.45
C ASP A 334 3.43 -8.42 11.26
N GLN A 335 3.01 -7.60 12.23
CA GLN A 335 1.72 -6.89 12.12
C GLN A 335 1.65 -6.05 10.83
N ASP A 336 0.62 -6.31 10.02
CA ASP A 336 0.30 -5.52 8.83
C ASP A 336 -1.21 -5.23 8.82
N ASN A 337 -1.57 -4.04 9.31
CA ASN A 337 -2.98 -3.66 9.46
C ASN A 337 -3.29 -2.38 8.73
N LEU A 338 -4.47 -2.38 8.10
CA LEU A 338 -5.09 -1.22 7.49
C LEU A 338 -6.48 -0.99 8.10
N ALA A 339 -6.83 0.26 8.34
CA ALA A 339 -8.20 0.73 8.48
C ALA A 339 -8.62 1.35 7.15
N ILE A 340 -9.69 0.84 6.56
CA ILE A 340 -10.22 1.22 5.25
C ILE A 340 -11.40 2.17 5.45
N SER A 341 -11.36 3.32 4.78
CA SER A 341 -12.39 4.34 4.88
C SER A 341 -13.72 3.89 4.28
N PRO A 342 -14.85 4.51 4.67
CA PRO A 342 -16.05 4.57 3.84
C PRO A 342 -15.73 4.98 2.39
N TRP A 343 -16.64 4.67 1.47
CA TRP A 343 -16.46 5.04 0.06
C TRP A 343 -16.59 6.55 -0.13
N ILE A 344 -15.67 7.14 -0.89
CA ILE A 344 -15.70 8.53 -1.31
C ILE A 344 -16.23 8.57 -2.74
N ASP A 345 -17.46 9.03 -2.95
CA ASP A 345 -18.08 9.13 -4.28
C ASP A 345 -17.88 10.53 -4.88
N LEU A 346 -16.82 10.68 -5.69
CA LEU A 346 -16.48 11.91 -6.39
C LEU A 346 -17.44 12.23 -7.53
N LEU A 347 -18.08 11.22 -8.13
CA LEU A 347 -19.05 11.44 -9.19
C LEU A 347 -20.31 12.10 -8.62
N SER A 348 -20.86 11.55 -7.54
CA SER A 348 -21.98 12.10 -6.79
C SER A 348 -21.65 13.49 -6.22
N GLY A 349 -20.42 13.66 -5.72
CA GLY A 349 -19.94 14.95 -5.21
C GLY A 349 -19.62 16.01 -6.29
N GLY A 350 -19.68 15.66 -7.58
CA GLY A 350 -19.39 16.58 -8.70
C GLY A 350 -17.91 16.95 -8.85
N ASP A 351 -17.00 16.14 -8.30
CA ASP A 351 -15.56 16.39 -8.26
C ASP A 351 -14.73 15.32 -9.02
N SER A 352 -15.39 14.42 -9.75
CA SER A 352 -14.75 13.53 -10.72
C SER A 352 -14.02 14.33 -11.81
N GLY A 353 -12.89 13.82 -12.31
CA GLY A 353 -12.04 14.48 -13.30
C GLY A 353 -11.04 15.48 -12.72
N ARG A 354 -11.16 15.87 -11.45
CA ARG A 354 -10.18 16.74 -10.81
C ARG A 354 -8.85 16.01 -10.65
N PRO A 355 -7.71 16.59 -11.02
CA PRO A 355 -6.43 15.88 -11.01
C PRO A 355 -5.79 15.75 -9.62
N GLY A 356 -6.02 16.70 -8.72
CA GLY A 356 -5.40 16.71 -7.39
C GLY A 356 -6.07 15.77 -6.40
N LYS A 357 -5.26 14.99 -5.67
CA LYS A 357 -5.67 14.07 -4.60
C LYS A 357 -4.72 14.21 -3.42
N LEU A 358 -5.24 14.60 -2.26
CA LEU A 358 -4.45 14.93 -1.08
C LEU A 358 -5.02 14.21 0.14
N MET A 359 -4.30 13.25 0.71
CA MET A 359 -4.67 12.76 2.03
C MET A 359 -4.23 13.80 3.06
N SER A 360 -5.19 14.29 3.85
CA SER A 360 -4.97 15.20 4.97
C SER A 360 -5.31 14.48 6.26
N TYR A 361 -4.45 14.57 7.27
CA TYR A 361 -4.66 13.90 8.56
C TYR A 361 -3.75 14.49 9.64
N ASP A 362 -4.18 14.41 10.89
CA ASP A 362 -3.33 14.61 12.05
C ASP A 362 -2.75 13.27 12.52
N VAL A 363 -1.52 13.31 13.01
CA VAL A 363 -0.84 12.12 13.52
C VAL A 363 -0.02 12.45 14.75
N TYR A 364 -0.06 11.54 15.73
CA TYR A 364 0.96 11.40 16.75
C TYR A 364 1.68 10.08 16.53
N ALA A 365 3.01 10.11 16.46
CA ALA A 365 3.82 8.94 16.20
C ALA A 365 5.13 8.99 16.97
N LEU A 366 5.50 7.87 17.56
CA LEU A 366 6.78 7.55 18.17
C LEU A 366 7.17 6.18 17.65
N MET A 367 8.01 6.08 16.63
CA MET A 367 8.22 4.80 15.95
C MET A 367 9.61 4.26 16.26
N PRO A 368 9.73 3.14 17.01
CA PRO A 368 11.03 2.53 17.29
C PRO A 368 11.57 1.88 16.01
N LEU A 369 12.64 2.46 15.44
CA LEU A 369 13.25 1.92 14.23
C LEU A 369 13.82 0.53 14.45
N VAL A 370 14.29 0.23 15.67
CA VAL A 370 14.80 -1.09 16.08
C VAL A 370 13.75 -2.22 15.97
N ASN A 371 12.46 -1.88 15.85
CA ASN A 371 11.40 -2.87 15.61
C ASN A 371 10.69 -2.62 14.29
N TYR A 372 11.26 -1.82 13.39
CA TYR A 372 10.74 -1.60 12.04
C TYR A 372 9.23 -1.26 11.99
N VAL A 373 8.80 -0.41 12.93
CA VAL A 373 7.42 0.10 13.00
C VAL A 373 7.27 1.30 12.07
N PHE A 374 6.32 1.22 11.13
CA PHE A 374 6.07 2.26 10.15
C PHE A 374 4.58 2.56 9.99
N VAL A 375 4.29 3.76 9.52
CA VAL A 375 2.97 4.12 9.01
C VAL A 375 2.88 3.74 7.55
N GLN A 376 1.77 3.12 7.15
CA GLN A 376 1.44 2.89 5.75
C GLN A 376 0.17 3.64 5.38
N LEU A 377 0.16 4.20 4.18
CA LEU A 377 -1.00 4.88 3.59
C LEU A 377 -1.23 4.26 2.23
N ARG A 378 -2.48 3.93 1.90
CA ARG A 378 -2.83 3.36 0.59
C ARG A 378 -4.16 3.94 0.11
N ALA A 379 -4.45 3.78 -1.17
CA ALA A 379 -5.75 4.10 -1.74
C ALA A 379 -6.14 3.04 -2.78
N ARG A 380 -7.44 2.80 -2.90
CA ARG A 380 -8.01 2.09 -4.05
C ARG A 380 -9.10 2.94 -4.69
N PHE A 381 -9.31 2.77 -5.98
CA PHE A 381 -10.26 3.59 -6.70
C PHE A 381 -10.89 2.88 -7.90
N TYR A 382 -12.04 3.41 -8.31
CA TYR A 382 -12.81 3.00 -9.47
C TYR A 382 -13.33 4.25 -10.20
N PRO A 383 -13.47 4.24 -11.54
CA PRO A 383 -12.90 3.25 -12.43
C PRO A 383 -11.39 3.43 -12.57
N ALA A 384 -10.67 2.31 -12.62
CA ALA A 384 -9.36 2.24 -13.24
C ALA A 384 -9.49 1.57 -14.61
N VAL A 385 -8.67 1.97 -15.58
CA VAL A 385 -8.61 1.32 -16.90
C VAL A 385 -7.33 0.53 -16.96
N CYS A 386 -7.45 -0.77 -17.21
CA CYS A 386 -6.29 -1.62 -17.35
C CYS A 386 -5.50 -1.25 -18.62
N ALA A 387 -4.22 -0.94 -18.48
CA ALA A 387 -3.39 -0.55 -19.63
C ALA A 387 -3.23 -1.69 -20.65
N VAL A 388 -3.26 -2.95 -20.20
CA VAL A 388 -3.08 -4.13 -21.04
C VAL A 388 -4.36 -4.50 -21.79
N THR A 389 -5.50 -4.53 -21.09
CA THR A 389 -6.76 -5.09 -21.64
C THR A 389 -7.80 -4.03 -21.98
N GLY A 390 -7.64 -2.79 -21.49
CA GLY A 390 -8.65 -1.73 -21.57
C GLY A 390 -9.87 -1.95 -20.66
N LEU A 391 -9.88 -3.01 -19.84
CA LEU A 391 -11.00 -3.32 -18.95
C LEU A 391 -11.08 -2.30 -17.81
N ILE A 392 -12.31 -1.95 -17.46
CA ILE A 392 -12.59 -1.14 -16.28
C ILE A 392 -12.63 -2.04 -15.05
N TYR A 393 -11.92 -1.66 -13.99
CA TYR A 393 -11.85 -2.43 -12.76
C TYR A 393 -11.66 -1.52 -11.52
N LEU A 394 -11.84 -2.10 -10.33
CA LEU A 394 -11.45 -1.51 -9.06
C LEU A 394 -10.00 -1.90 -8.79
N THR A 395 -9.12 -0.93 -8.54
CA THR A 395 -7.73 -1.26 -8.23
C THR A 395 -7.62 -2.07 -6.93
N PRO A 396 -6.57 -2.89 -6.77
CA PRO A 396 -6.10 -3.25 -5.44
C PRO A 396 -5.72 -1.97 -4.66
N PHE A 397 -5.46 -2.11 -3.36
CA PHE A 397 -4.86 -1.00 -2.61
C PHE A 397 -3.47 -0.72 -3.16
N ARG A 398 -3.26 0.52 -3.59
CA ARG A 398 -2.01 1.04 -4.10
C ARG A 398 -1.46 2.09 -3.18
N ASP A 399 -0.15 2.20 -3.13
CA ASP A 399 0.54 3.26 -2.40
C ASP A 399 1.59 3.91 -3.31
N GLN A 400 2.53 4.63 -2.70
CA GLN A 400 3.63 5.28 -3.41
C GLN A 400 4.89 4.42 -3.42
N ASN A 401 4.78 3.13 -3.08
CA ASN A 401 5.85 2.20 -2.73
C ASN A 401 6.70 2.72 -1.57
N LEU A 402 6.03 3.25 -0.55
CA LEU A 402 6.67 3.92 0.59
C LEU A 402 5.97 3.60 1.90
N VAL A 403 6.79 3.40 2.92
CA VAL A 403 6.40 3.46 4.32
C VAL A 403 6.86 4.77 4.94
N PHE A 404 6.12 5.28 5.91
CA PHE A 404 6.40 6.56 6.55
C PHE A 404 7.00 6.34 7.94
N TYR A 405 8.19 6.90 8.13
CA TYR A 405 8.89 6.94 9.42
C TYR A 405 8.89 8.39 9.97
N TYR A 406 8.40 8.57 11.20
CA TYR A 406 8.29 9.86 11.90
C TYR A 406 9.34 10.04 13.01
N GLY A 407 10.19 9.04 13.26
CA GLY A 407 11.30 9.11 14.21
C GLY A 407 11.05 8.38 15.54
N GLU A 408 12.15 8.19 16.27
CA GLU A 408 12.22 7.63 17.63
C GLU A 408 11.90 8.66 18.73
N ALA A 409 11.61 9.91 18.35
CA ALA A 409 11.14 10.95 19.26
C ALA A 409 9.66 11.22 18.99
N PRO A 410 8.86 11.60 20.02
CA PRO A 410 7.46 11.94 19.82
C PRO A 410 7.30 13.01 18.75
N PHE A 411 6.64 12.63 17.66
CA PHE A 411 6.28 13.50 16.57
C PHE A 411 4.79 13.80 16.64
N CYS A 412 4.42 15.07 16.46
CA CYS A 412 3.02 15.43 16.32
C CYS A 412 2.79 16.66 15.44
N ASN A 413 1.65 16.67 14.76
CA ASN A 413 1.17 17.81 13.98
C ASN A 413 0.55 18.89 14.87
N PRO A 414 0.89 20.16 14.66
CA PRO A 414 0.14 21.27 15.23
C PRO A 414 -1.31 21.30 14.69
N VAL A 415 -2.26 21.75 15.53
CA VAL A 415 -3.70 21.87 15.21
C VAL A 415 -4.00 22.55 13.88
N THR A 416 -3.17 23.49 13.44
CA THR A 416 -3.38 24.27 12.21
C THR A 416 -2.55 23.79 11.02
N SER A 417 -1.86 22.66 11.16
CA SER A 417 -0.91 22.17 10.17
C SER A 417 -0.97 20.64 10.06
N PRO A 418 -2.05 20.09 9.46
CA PRO A 418 -2.18 18.66 9.25
C PRO A 418 -1.07 18.13 8.35
N ARG A 419 -0.82 16.82 8.39
CA ARG A 419 0.01 16.17 7.37
C ARG A 419 -0.77 16.12 6.09
N LEU A 420 -0.07 16.45 5.01
CA LEU A 420 -0.56 16.38 3.65
C LEU A 420 0.29 15.37 2.89
N ARG A 421 -0.35 14.44 2.22
CA ARG A 421 0.29 13.49 1.30
C ARG A 421 -0.42 13.55 -0.04
N ASP A 422 0.32 13.97 -1.06
CA ASP A 422 -0.19 14.03 -2.41
C ASP A 422 -0.23 12.62 -3.00
N TYR A 423 -1.45 12.13 -3.27
CA TYR A 423 -1.76 10.83 -3.86
C TYR A 423 -2.18 10.92 -5.33
N SER A 424 -2.02 12.09 -5.96
CA SER A 424 -2.36 12.30 -7.38
C SER A 424 -1.53 11.43 -8.33
N ALA A 425 -0.40 10.88 -7.84
CA ALA A 425 0.40 9.88 -8.54
C ALA A 425 -0.21 8.49 -8.57
N VAL A 426 -0.97 8.16 -7.53
CA VAL A 426 -1.53 6.82 -7.31
C VAL A 426 -2.96 6.77 -7.86
N ILE A 427 -3.75 7.80 -7.57
CA ILE A 427 -5.16 7.90 -7.91
C ILE A 427 -5.31 8.71 -9.20
N THR A 428 -5.88 8.12 -10.25
CA THR A 428 -6.11 8.80 -11.53
C THR A 428 -7.15 9.91 -11.40
N SER A 429 -7.03 10.94 -12.26
CA SER A 429 -8.02 12.02 -12.38
C SER A 429 -9.42 11.51 -12.75
N GLY A 430 -9.51 10.38 -13.47
CA GLY A 430 -10.76 9.74 -13.87
C GLY A 430 -11.44 8.90 -12.78
N ALA A 431 -10.87 8.82 -11.58
CA ALA A 431 -11.50 8.14 -10.46
C ALA A 431 -12.85 8.78 -10.10
N GLU A 432 -13.88 7.97 -9.97
CA GLU A 432 -15.23 8.34 -9.54
C GLU A 432 -15.49 7.95 -8.10
N GLN A 433 -14.87 6.88 -7.62
CA GLN A 433 -15.02 6.33 -6.28
C GLN A 433 -13.65 5.97 -5.70
N ILE A 434 -13.42 6.31 -4.45
CA ILE A 434 -12.12 6.12 -3.77
C ILE A 434 -12.36 5.54 -2.38
N GLN A 435 -11.43 4.71 -1.91
CA GLN A 435 -11.24 4.45 -0.48
C GLN A 435 -9.80 4.72 -0.09
N LEU A 436 -9.63 5.31 1.09
CA LEU A 436 -8.34 5.51 1.73
C LEU A 436 -8.09 4.32 2.65
N ALA A 437 -6.83 3.97 2.85
CA ALA A 437 -6.40 3.04 3.88
C ALA A 437 -5.26 3.67 4.67
N PHE A 438 -5.43 3.70 5.99
CA PHE A 438 -4.42 4.15 6.94
C PHE A 438 -4.00 2.95 7.77
N GLY A 439 -2.72 2.82 8.07
CA GLY A 439 -2.27 1.62 8.75
C GLY A 439 -0.93 1.73 9.43
N MET A 440 -0.60 0.62 10.06
CA MET A 440 0.66 0.38 10.72
C MET A 440 1.24 -0.92 10.16
N LEU A 441 2.55 -0.91 9.93
CA LEU A 441 3.33 -2.04 9.47
C LEU A 441 4.51 -2.27 10.42
N ASN A 442 4.63 -3.49 10.93
CA ASN A 442 5.78 -3.98 11.66
C ASN A 442 6.53 -4.97 10.75
N LEU A 443 7.67 -4.53 10.20
CA LEU A 443 8.51 -5.35 9.33
C LEU A 443 9.53 -6.21 10.09
N CYS A 444 9.40 -6.31 11.41
CA CYS A 444 10.18 -7.25 12.19
C CYS A 444 9.73 -8.68 11.87
N ARG A 445 10.26 -9.28 10.79
CA ARG A 445 9.89 -10.61 10.30
C ARG A 445 11.06 -11.60 10.35
N THR A 446 11.91 -11.54 9.33
CA THR A 446 13.16 -12.30 9.12
C THR A 446 14.12 -11.44 8.26
N GLU A 447 15.40 -11.82 8.12
CA GLU A 447 16.41 -11.07 7.35
C GLU A 447 15.89 -10.58 5.98
N PRO A 448 16.19 -9.34 5.55
CA PRO A 448 17.15 -8.41 6.17
C PRO A 448 16.58 -7.56 7.32
N PHE A 449 15.29 -7.70 7.67
CA PHE A 449 14.61 -6.83 8.63
C PHE A 449 14.33 -7.49 9.99
N GLY A 450 14.68 -8.77 10.17
CA GLY A 450 14.20 -9.58 11.29
C GLY A 450 15.11 -9.74 12.50
N ASP A 451 16.40 -9.39 12.45
CA ASP A 451 17.29 -9.68 13.59
C ASP A 451 18.42 -8.65 13.82
N PRO A 452 18.64 -8.19 15.06
CA PRO A 452 17.82 -8.39 16.27
C PRO A 452 16.76 -7.31 16.43
N CYS A 453 15.48 -7.69 16.29
CA CYS A 453 14.40 -6.88 16.82
C CYS A 453 14.33 -7.02 18.35
N SER A 454 14.02 -5.92 19.03
CA SER A 454 13.86 -5.96 20.49
C SER A 454 12.53 -6.56 20.94
N GLY A 455 11.52 -6.56 20.06
CA GLY A 455 10.12 -6.87 20.40
C GLY A 455 9.43 -5.79 21.25
N ILE A 456 10.14 -4.71 21.62
CA ILE A 456 9.63 -3.64 22.48
C ILE A 456 9.01 -2.54 21.62
N THR A 457 7.72 -2.64 21.36
CA THR A 457 6.96 -1.64 20.60
C THR A 457 6.19 -0.69 21.54
N ASN A 458 5.33 0.17 20.98
CA ASN A 458 4.48 1.07 21.75
C ASN A 458 3.10 1.17 21.08
N GLN A 459 2.24 2.06 21.60
CA GLN A 459 0.87 2.22 21.12
C GLN A 459 0.74 3.01 19.80
N THR A 460 1.75 3.77 19.38
CA THR A 460 1.63 4.72 18.26
C THR A 460 1.93 4.04 16.92
N PRO A 461 1.24 4.41 15.82
CA PRO A 461 0.67 5.72 15.51
C PRO A 461 -0.79 5.91 15.94
N TYR A 462 -1.16 7.17 16.20
CA TYR A 462 -2.54 7.62 16.37
C TYR A 462 -2.91 8.57 15.23
N PHE A 463 -4.09 8.41 14.65
CA PHE A 463 -4.58 9.27 13.58
C PHE A 463 -5.91 9.93 13.92
N ASP A 464 -6.08 11.16 13.45
CA ASP A 464 -7.30 11.95 13.61
C ASP A 464 -7.46 12.90 12.41
N ASN A 465 -8.61 13.55 12.29
CA ASN A 465 -8.94 14.56 11.28
C ASN A 465 -8.62 14.12 9.85
N ILE A 466 -8.89 12.85 9.54
CA ILE A 466 -8.57 12.26 8.25
C ILE A 466 -9.53 12.80 7.19
N SER A 467 -9.02 13.12 6.00
CA SER A 467 -9.85 13.47 4.84
C SER A 467 -9.10 13.25 3.53
N LEU A 468 -9.86 13.10 2.44
CA LEU A 468 -9.34 13.25 1.08
C LEU A 468 -9.68 14.66 0.57
N GLY A 469 -8.66 15.48 0.38
CA GLY A 469 -8.75 16.71 -0.39
C GLY A 469 -8.70 16.44 -1.89
N VAL A 470 -9.66 16.97 -2.64
CA VAL A 470 -9.70 16.92 -4.11
C VAL A 470 -9.64 18.34 -4.66
N TYR A 471 -8.64 18.61 -5.51
CA TYR A 471 -8.32 19.96 -5.95
C TYR A 471 -7.93 20.02 -7.42
N GLY A 472 -7.80 21.23 -7.95
CA GLY A 472 -7.49 21.48 -9.35
C GLY A 472 -8.71 21.44 -10.26
N SER A 473 -8.55 22.04 -11.44
CA SER A 473 -9.58 22.02 -12.48
C SER A 473 -9.37 20.82 -13.40
N PRO A 474 -10.44 20.12 -13.83
CA PRO A 474 -10.35 19.09 -14.88
C PRO A 474 -9.84 19.63 -16.23
N THR A 475 -9.82 20.95 -16.41
CA THR A 475 -9.49 21.62 -17.69
C THR A 475 -8.16 22.39 -17.65
N ARG A 476 -7.41 22.29 -16.55
CA ARG A 476 -6.13 23.01 -16.40
C ARG A 476 -5.07 22.07 -15.82
N PRO A 477 -3.81 22.17 -16.28
CA PRO A 477 -2.71 21.44 -15.68
C PRO A 477 -2.59 21.76 -14.19
N VAL A 478 -2.29 20.74 -13.39
CA VAL A 478 -1.94 20.92 -11.98
C VAL A 478 -0.44 20.70 -11.82
N VAL A 479 0.18 21.63 -11.12
CA VAL A 479 1.59 21.53 -10.73
C VAL A 479 1.63 21.02 -9.30
N ASN A 480 2.37 19.94 -9.06
CA ASN A 480 2.60 19.42 -7.73
C ASN A 480 4.09 19.15 -7.47
N THR A 481 4.45 19.14 -6.20
CA THR A 481 5.79 18.74 -5.73
C THR A 481 5.62 17.42 -4.99
N THR A 482 6.33 16.38 -5.41
CA THR A 482 6.25 15.07 -4.74
C THR A 482 6.89 15.10 -3.34
N ALA A 483 6.49 14.18 -2.47
CA ALA A 483 6.73 14.25 -1.03
C ALA A 483 8.20 14.18 -0.58
N PHE A 484 9.14 13.80 -1.47
CA PHE A 484 10.58 13.88 -1.22
C PHE A 484 11.20 15.22 -1.62
N ASP A 485 10.47 16.04 -2.36
CA ASP A 485 10.92 17.31 -2.94
C ASP A 485 10.45 18.50 -2.10
N ARG A 486 10.74 18.47 -0.79
CA ARG A 486 10.99 19.77 -0.15
C ARG A 486 12.26 20.28 -0.81
N PHE A 487 12.20 21.40 -1.51
CA PHE A 487 13.41 22.03 -2.07
C PHE A 487 14.47 22.12 -0.95
N GLN A 488 15.49 21.28 -1.03
CA GLN A 488 16.50 21.08 0.01
C GLN A 488 17.86 21.04 -0.67
N ASP A 489 18.32 22.20 -1.14
CA ASP A 489 19.58 22.29 -1.87
C ASP A 489 20.67 23.14 -1.20
N ASN A 490 20.50 23.54 0.07
CA ASN A 490 21.49 24.37 0.76
C ASN A 490 22.20 23.62 1.90
N PHE A 491 23.19 22.80 1.55
CA PHE A 491 24.14 22.24 2.51
C PHE A 491 25.35 23.15 2.66
N SER A 492 26.03 23.14 3.79
CA SER A 492 27.32 23.85 3.89
C SER A 492 28.34 23.22 2.95
N ALA A 493 29.03 24.03 2.14
CA ALA A 493 30.07 23.56 1.21
C ALA A 493 31.26 22.85 1.90
N ASP A 494 31.45 23.07 3.19
CA ASP A 494 32.47 22.45 4.02
C ASP A 494 31.99 21.18 4.77
N GLY A 495 30.73 20.77 4.56
CA GLY A 495 30.13 19.61 5.23
C GLY A 495 29.87 19.79 6.74
N SER A 496 29.99 21.01 7.27
CA SER A 496 29.69 21.33 8.67
C SER A 496 28.19 21.57 8.93
N MET A 497 27.79 21.71 10.19
CA MET A 497 26.45 22.25 10.53
C MET A 497 26.52 23.74 10.89
N ASN A 498 27.58 24.44 10.45
CA ASN A 498 27.79 25.84 10.80
C ASN A 498 26.88 26.74 9.93
N HIS A 499 26.01 27.50 10.59
CA HIS A 499 25.09 28.45 9.94
C HIS A 499 25.76 29.62 9.21
N THR A 500 27.10 29.75 9.29
CA THR A 500 27.87 30.78 8.58
C THR A 500 28.64 30.26 7.36
N SER A 501 28.66 28.94 7.13
CA SER A 501 29.38 28.35 6.01
C SER A 501 28.67 28.61 4.68
N ALA A 502 29.45 28.83 3.62
CA ALA A 502 28.90 29.06 2.29
C ALA A 502 28.05 27.87 1.83
N GLY A 503 26.87 28.15 1.28
CA GLY A 503 25.96 27.16 0.75
C GLY A 503 26.51 26.46 -0.50
N ARG A 504 26.30 25.14 -0.58
CA ARG A 504 26.56 24.29 -1.74
C ARG A 504 25.23 23.79 -2.28
N PHE A 505 25.02 24.02 -3.57
CA PHE A 505 23.94 23.43 -4.36
C PHE A 505 24.31 21.98 -4.70
N ASP A 506 23.78 21.03 -3.93
CA ASP A 506 24.02 19.60 -4.17
C ASP A 506 22.96 18.99 -5.06
N GLN A 507 23.36 18.63 -6.28
CA GLN A 507 22.71 17.57 -7.01
C GLN A 507 23.36 16.25 -6.57
N ASN A 508 22.84 15.61 -5.50
CA ASN A 508 22.54 14.16 -5.41
C ASN A 508 22.57 13.61 -3.96
N ARG A 509 21.63 12.71 -3.63
CA ARG A 509 21.59 11.94 -2.37
C ARG A 509 22.53 10.74 -2.45
N ILE A 510 23.62 10.79 -1.69
CA ILE A 510 24.13 9.75 -0.75
C ILE A 510 25.17 10.48 0.10
N LYS A 511 25.02 10.44 1.43
CA LYS A 511 26.00 10.97 2.37
C LYS A 511 27.32 10.20 2.19
N GLY A 512 28.31 10.79 1.52
CA GLY A 512 29.69 10.26 1.48
C GLY A 512 30.33 9.97 0.10
N ALA A 513 29.67 10.26 -1.03
CA ALA A 513 30.27 10.06 -2.37
C ALA A 513 30.90 11.35 -2.94
N SER A 514 32.02 11.22 -3.67
CA SER A 514 32.82 12.35 -4.20
C SER A 514 32.50 12.74 -5.66
N GLY A 515 31.50 12.13 -6.30
CA GLY A 515 31.08 12.50 -7.66
C GLY A 515 29.80 11.77 -8.14
N PRO A 516 29.12 12.28 -9.17
CA PRO A 516 27.92 11.66 -9.74
C PRO A 516 28.28 10.39 -10.53
N SER A 517 27.47 9.33 -10.39
CA SER A 517 27.54 8.15 -11.25
C SER A 517 26.98 8.47 -12.65
N VAL A 518 27.57 7.86 -13.67
CA VAL A 518 27.08 7.98 -15.05
C VAL A 518 25.67 7.38 -15.11
N GLY A 519 24.68 8.18 -15.51
CA GLY A 519 23.27 7.76 -15.62
C GLY A 519 22.33 8.26 -14.52
N SER A 520 22.81 9.03 -13.53
CA SER A 520 21.93 9.58 -12.49
C SER A 520 21.08 10.76 -12.98
N ILE A 521 19.77 10.67 -12.75
CA ILE A 521 18.75 11.74 -12.77
C ILE A 521 18.17 11.74 -11.34
N LEU A 522 17.99 12.79 -10.52
CA LEU A 522 17.72 14.23 -10.67
C LEU A 522 18.16 14.98 -9.38
N GLY A 523 18.25 16.32 -9.44
CA GLY A 523 18.09 17.20 -8.26
C GLY A 523 16.62 17.34 -7.86
N ASP A 524 16.28 18.28 -6.96
CA ASP A 524 14.87 18.56 -6.57
C ASP A 524 13.97 18.62 -7.81
N THR A 525 12.96 17.76 -7.87
CA THR A 525 12.12 17.62 -9.06
C THR A 525 10.75 18.23 -8.82
N LEU A 526 10.38 19.17 -9.69
CA LEU A 526 9.01 19.70 -9.73
C LEU A 526 8.27 18.99 -10.85
N ASN A 527 7.11 18.41 -10.53
CA ASN A 527 6.30 17.64 -11.47
C ASN A 527 5.09 18.48 -11.91
N ALA A 528 4.86 18.58 -13.22
CA ALA A 528 3.68 19.22 -13.77
C ALA A 528 2.83 18.16 -14.46
N ARG A 529 1.59 18.00 -14.02
CA ARG A 529 0.65 17.02 -14.57
C ARG A 529 -0.40 17.74 -15.41
N GLY A 530 -0.43 17.41 -16.71
CA GLY A 530 -1.50 17.79 -17.62
C GLY A 530 -2.69 16.83 -17.55
N ASP A 531 -3.77 17.21 -18.22
CA ASP A 531 -4.96 16.37 -18.45
C ASP A 531 -4.77 15.32 -19.57
N GLY A 532 -3.53 15.13 -20.04
CA GLY A 532 -3.19 14.27 -21.18
C GLY A 532 -3.28 14.98 -22.54
N GLY A 533 -3.60 16.28 -22.60
CA GLY A 533 -3.51 17.06 -23.83
C GLY A 533 -2.06 17.43 -24.19
N ASN A 534 -1.76 17.54 -25.50
CA ASN A 534 -0.52 18.15 -26.00
C ASN A 534 -0.54 19.66 -25.71
N VAL A 535 -0.09 20.05 -24.52
CA VAL A 535 -0.05 21.46 -24.09
C VAL A 535 1.38 21.86 -23.74
N GLU A 536 1.79 23.07 -24.15
CA GLU A 536 3.04 23.65 -23.66
C GLU A 536 2.80 24.10 -22.20
N VAL A 537 3.55 23.52 -21.27
CA VAL A 537 3.57 23.98 -19.88
C VAL A 537 4.78 24.88 -19.69
N ARG A 538 4.53 26.11 -19.25
CA ARG A 538 5.59 27.03 -18.85
C ARG A 538 5.50 27.26 -17.35
N LEU A 539 6.51 26.79 -16.63
CA LEU A 539 6.68 27.12 -15.22
C LEU A 539 7.40 28.44 -15.11
N VAL A 540 6.77 29.35 -14.40
CA VAL A 540 7.31 30.68 -14.11
C VAL A 540 7.58 30.76 -12.62
N PHE A 541 8.81 31.07 -12.25
CA PHE A 541 9.24 31.06 -10.86
C PHE A 541 10.24 32.18 -10.59
N LYS A 542 10.27 32.63 -9.34
CA LYS A 542 11.21 33.63 -8.85
C LYS A 542 12.35 32.93 -8.13
N VAL A 543 13.58 33.35 -8.40
CA VAL A 543 14.76 32.83 -7.71
C VAL A 543 15.30 33.92 -6.81
N GLU A 544 15.42 33.64 -5.52
CA GLU A 544 16.03 34.55 -4.55
C GLU A 544 17.22 33.86 -3.91
N ALA A 545 18.35 34.54 -3.84
CA ALA A 545 19.52 34.00 -3.15
C ALA A 545 19.24 33.97 -1.65
N GLY A 546 19.24 32.76 -1.07
CA GLY A 546 19.24 32.61 0.38
C GLY A 546 20.53 33.16 1.01
N PRO A 547 20.54 33.37 2.34
CA PRO A 547 21.76 33.75 3.04
C PRO A 547 22.86 32.70 2.79
N PHE A 548 24.10 33.18 2.61
CA PHE A 548 25.30 32.37 2.38
C PHE A 548 25.36 31.62 1.04
N VAL A 549 24.41 31.84 0.13
CA VAL A 549 24.47 31.31 -1.24
C VAL A 549 25.58 31.99 -2.04
N ASN A 550 26.42 31.20 -2.71
CA ASN A 550 27.43 31.73 -3.62
C ASN A 550 26.75 32.31 -4.87
N GLY A 551 26.76 33.65 -5.01
CA GLY A 551 26.09 34.34 -6.10
C GLY A 551 26.60 34.00 -7.50
N ALA A 552 27.89 33.67 -7.65
CA ALA A 552 28.44 33.26 -8.95
C ALA A 552 27.97 31.86 -9.36
N ALA A 553 27.89 30.93 -8.39
CA ALA A 553 27.33 29.60 -8.62
C ALA A 553 25.83 29.68 -8.96
N LEU A 554 25.07 30.49 -8.21
CA LEU A 554 23.66 30.73 -8.49
C LEU A 554 23.47 31.35 -9.88
N SER A 555 24.27 32.36 -10.25
CA SER A 555 24.22 32.99 -11.58
C SER A 555 24.48 32.00 -12.71
N GLY A 556 25.42 31.05 -12.53
CA GLY A 556 25.67 29.99 -13.49
C GLY A 556 24.51 28.99 -13.60
N TYR A 557 23.80 28.76 -12.49
CA TYR A 557 22.66 27.85 -12.44
C TYR A 557 21.41 28.45 -13.11
N VAL A 558 21.05 29.70 -12.77
CA VAL A 558 19.87 30.38 -13.32
C VAL A 558 19.97 30.69 -14.81
N ALA A 559 21.19 30.76 -15.36
CA ALA A 559 21.43 30.97 -16.80
C ALA A 559 20.86 29.85 -17.69
N ARG A 560 20.47 28.71 -17.10
CA ARG A 560 19.79 27.60 -17.78
C ARG A 560 18.31 27.89 -18.04
N TRP A 561 17.75 28.89 -17.37
CA TRP A 561 16.34 29.25 -17.44
C TRP A 561 16.13 30.52 -18.26
N THR A 562 14.95 30.66 -18.85
CA THR A 562 14.62 31.84 -19.67
C THR A 562 14.24 32.98 -18.75
N SER A 563 14.90 34.13 -18.84
CA SER A 563 14.49 35.31 -18.06
C SER A 563 13.09 35.78 -18.51
N GLU A 564 12.24 36.20 -17.57
CA GLU A 564 10.89 36.72 -17.82
C GLU A 564 10.86 38.27 -17.66
N PRO A 565 11.16 39.05 -18.71
CA PRO A 565 11.46 40.48 -18.58
C PRO A 565 10.24 41.29 -18.14
N THR A 566 9.04 40.87 -18.57
CA THR A 566 7.78 41.50 -18.20
C THR A 566 7.53 41.40 -16.70
N LEU A 567 7.76 40.22 -16.11
CA LEU A 567 7.58 40.03 -14.66
C LEU A 567 8.70 40.71 -13.86
N ASN A 568 9.93 40.69 -14.38
CA ASN A 568 11.06 41.41 -13.79
C ASN A 568 10.77 42.92 -13.73
N ALA A 569 10.17 43.48 -14.78
CA ALA A 569 9.78 44.89 -14.81
C ALA A 569 8.59 45.19 -13.89
N SER A 570 7.58 44.31 -13.83
CA SER A 570 6.35 44.54 -13.07
C SER A 570 6.49 44.31 -11.57
N TYR A 571 7.26 43.32 -11.14
CA TYR A 571 7.31 42.87 -9.75
C TYR A 571 8.70 43.01 -9.11
N GLY A 572 9.70 43.43 -9.88
CA GLY A 572 11.09 43.50 -9.44
C GLY A 572 11.72 42.12 -9.25
N GLY A 573 12.99 42.00 -9.66
CA GLY A 573 13.82 40.84 -9.33
C GLY A 573 14.15 39.93 -10.51
N THR A 574 14.25 38.64 -10.19
CA THR A 574 14.88 37.55 -10.97
C THR A 574 13.88 36.44 -11.21
N TRP A 575 12.86 36.77 -12.00
CA TRP A 575 11.88 35.84 -12.56
C TRP A 575 12.43 35.15 -13.79
N TYR A 576 12.23 33.85 -13.80
CA TYR A 576 12.60 32.97 -14.89
C TYR A 576 11.43 32.06 -15.26
N SER A 577 11.53 31.48 -16.44
CA SER A 577 10.69 30.39 -16.86
C SER A 577 11.49 29.20 -17.38
N ALA A 578 10.94 28.03 -17.14
CA ALA A 578 11.36 26.79 -17.74
C ALA A 578 10.20 26.26 -18.58
N ARG A 579 10.51 25.94 -19.85
CA ARG A 579 9.60 25.22 -20.72
C ARG A 579 9.65 23.74 -20.33
N MET A 580 8.48 23.16 -20.10
CA MET A 580 8.30 21.72 -20.02
C MET A 580 7.54 21.30 -21.27
N ASP A 581 8.19 20.46 -22.08
CA ASP A 581 7.51 19.73 -23.14
C ASP A 581 6.80 18.54 -22.47
N THR A 582 5.46 18.50 -22.58
CA THR A 582 4.63 17.40 -22.04
C THR A 582 4.35 16.35 -23.09
#